data_AF-A0A4Q5XHA1-F1
#
_entry.id   AF-A0A4Q5XHA1-F1
#
_cell.length_a   1.000
_cell.length_b   1.000
_cell.length_c   1.000
_cell.angle_alpha   90.00
_cell.angle_beta   90.00
_cell.angle_gamma   90.00
#
_symmetry.space_group_name_H-M   'P 1'
#
loop_
_entity.id
_entity.type
_entity.pdbx_description
1 polymer ?
#
loop_
_entity_poly.entity_id
_entity_poly.type
_entity_poly.pdbx_seq_one_letter_code
_entity_poly.pdbx_strand_id
1 'polypeptide(L)'
;MSSLRSFTPVVALAVLGACSLASPARAEVLFRGDMETGDFKQWDYLLKEEGLSVAMDPVAEGKYSGKITISNKELWTNGLNRVEVQHQPDAAYVTEGKEVYYGFSFYLPETLTNDNHQILYWETTETYQQVMQLAVEGEKVRFATQKPAWKVHWEADAKATAGKWHRVVVHVKWAAGADSGQVDLWFDGEQVVTAGKAQTFLGTPAFVQHGILRDTIDKVETLYFDDARAGSTLDDVLMPAAMGGGGGGGSSSGGSSMGGSSSGGTPAGGSSSGGTATGGSSSGGTATGGSPTAGAGGSAPSGGAASGGTLSGGAPAAAGTASTGNPAPTDSSCAFSPRRSTGAFALAALLGVVALRRRRS
;
A
#
# COMPACT_ATOMS: atom_id res chain seq x y z
N MET A 1 -53.06 -53.52 48.21
CA MET A 1 -53.22 -52.09 47.85
C MET A 1 -52.37 -51.25 48.79
N SER A 2 -51.73 -50.19 48.25
CA SER A 2 -50.90 -49.17 48.93
C SER A 2 -49.47 -49.61 49.29
N SER A 3 -48.49 -49.55 48.38
CA SER A 3 -47.82 -48.39 47.72
C SER A 3 -46.72 -47.75 48.58
N LEU A 4 -45.48 -48.22 48.38
CA LEU A 4 -44.24 -47.56 48.77
C LEU A 4 -44.03 -46.31 47.90
N ARG A 5 -43.77 -45.15 48.52
CA ARG A 5 -43.30 -43.95 47.83
C ARG A 5 -41.78 -43.86 47.96
N SER A 6 -41.10 -44.07 46.83
CA SER A 6 -39.67 -43.85 46.65
C SER A 6 -39.42 -42.35 46.45
N PHE A 7 -38.52 -41.75 47.24
CA PHE A 7 -38.05 -40.39 47.07
C PHE A 7 -36.71 -40.41 46.32
N THR A 8 -36.71 -39.92 45.08
CA THR A 8 -35.49 -39.71 44.29
C THR A 8 -34.94 -38.31 44.59
N PRO A 9 -33.66 -38.14 44.98
CA PRO A 9 -33.06 -36.83 45.08
C PRO A 9 -32.70 -36.31 43.67
N VAL A 10 -33.19 -35.11 43.34
CA VAL A 10 -32.79 -34.35 42.16
C VAL A 10 -31.44 -33.70 42.45
N VAL A 11 -30.38 -34.16 41.79
CA VAL A 11 -29.07 -33.50 41.79
C VAL A 11 -29.13 -32.36 40.77
N ALA A 12 -29.18 -31.13 41.26
CA ALA A 12 -29.06 -29.93 40.42
C ALA A 12 -27.59 -29.71 40.05
N LEU A 13 -27.26 -29.95 38.78
CA LEU A 13 -25.95 -29.66 38.21
C LEU A 13 -25.85 -28.15 37.94
N ALA A 14 -25.13 -27.42 38.81
CA ALA A 14 -24.85 -26.00 38.61
C ALA A 14 -23.78 -25.85 37.52
N VAL A 15 -24.19 -25.53 36.30
CA VAL A 15 -23.30 -25.12 35.21
C VAL A 15 -22.86 -23.68 35.49
N LEU A 16 -21.66 -23.50 36.04
CA LEU A 16 -20.98 -22.21 36.04
C LEU A 16 -20.61 -21.86 34.60
N GLY A 17 -21.45 -21.06 33.95
CA GLY A 17 -21.12 -20.41 32.69
C GLY A 17 -20.00 -19.41 32.90
N ALA A 18 -18.77 -19.80 32.62
CA ALA A 18 -17.67 -18.88 32.43
C ALA A 18 -17.93 -18.08 31.15
N CYS A 19 -18.60 -16.94 31.26
CA CYS A 19 -18.64 -15.93 30.21
C CYS A 19 -17.21 -15.39 30.03
N SER A 20 -16.47 -15.98 29.10
CA SER A 20 -15.24 -15.42 28.57
C SER A 20 -15.57 -14.06 27.95
N LEU A 21 -15.30 -12.99 28.69
CA LEU A 21 -15.31 -11.63 28.16
C LEU A 21 -14.22 -11.56 27.10
N ALA A 22 -14.59 -11.69 25.83
CA ALA A 22 -13.67 -11.41 24.73
C ALA A 22 -13.30 -9.94 24.82
N SER A 23 -12.02 -9.64 25.05
CA SER A 23 -11.51 -8.28 24.96
C SER A 23 -11.88 -7.72 23.59
N PRO A 24 -12.51 -6.53 23.51
CA PRO A 24 -12.75 -5.91 22.22
C PRO A 24 -11.39 -5.67 21.56
N ALA A 25 -11.24 -6.11 20.31
CA ALA A 25 -10.08 -5.77 19.50
C ALA A 25 -9.98 -4.24 19.45
N ARG A 26 -8.95 -3.67 20.05
CA ARG A 26 -8.69 -2.24 19.95
C ARG A 26 -8.04 -1.97 18.59
N ALA A 27 -8.65 -1.05 17.85
CA ALA A 27 -8.04 -0.44 16.70
C ALA A 27 -6.74 0.25 17.15
N GLU A 28 -5.61 -0.14 16.55
CA GLU A 28 -4.26 0.32 16.86
C GLU A 28 -3.56 0.71 15.57
N VAL A 29 -3.14 1.98 15.47
CA VAL A 29 -2.22 2.44 14.42
C VAL A 29 -0.82 2.00 14.80
N LEU A 30 -0.24 1.14 13.97
CA LEU A 30 1.07 0.51 14.19
C LEU A 30 2.21 1.33 13.59
N PHE A 31 1.93 2.07 12.52
CA PHE A 31 2.91 2.87 11.80
C PHE A 31 2.24 4.07 11.12
N ARG A 32 3.01 5.17 10.99
CA ARG A 32 2.61 6.38 10.29
C ARG A 32 3.82 7.01 9.59
N GLY A 33 3.83 6.89 8.26
CA GLY A 33 4.75 7.55 7.33
C GLY A 33 3.99 8.49 6.40
N ASP A 34 3.29 9.46 6.98
CA ASP A 34 2.44 10.45 6.30
C ASP A 34 3.19 11.72 5.88
N MET A 35 4.53 11.75 6.02
CA MET A 35 5.41 12.85 5.60
C MET A 35 5.22 14.19 6.34
N GLU A 36 4.30 14.26 7.30
CA GLU A 36 3.95 15.50 8.00
C GLU A 36 5.07 16.04 8.91
N THR A 37 6.15 15.27 9.12
CA THR A 37 7.38 15.78 9.76
C THR A 37 8.19 16.70 8.85
N GLY A 38 7.87 16.76 7.56
CA GLY A 38 8.62 17.53 6.56
C GLY A 38 10.00 16.92 6.24
N ASP A 39 10.22 15.67 6.61
CA ASP A 39 11.42 14.88 6.34
C ASP A 39 11.08 13.38 6.26
N PHE A 40 12.08 12.52 6.03
CA PHE A 40 11.89 11.07 5.94
C PHE A 40 12.15 10.32 7.27
N LYS A 41 12.22 11.00 8.42
CA LYS A 41 12.58 10.35 9.71
C LYS A 41 11.53 9.37 10.23
N GLN A 42 10.33 9.37 9.64
CA GLN A 42 9.30 8.37 9.93
C GLN A 42 9.66 6.99 9.36
N TRP A 43 10.59 6.91 8.40
CA TRP A 43 10.99 5.68 7.73
C TRP A 43 12.28 5.11 8.33
N ASP A 44 12.38 3.79 8.36
CA ASP A 44 13.47 3.07 9.02
C ASP A 44 14.75 3.05 8.17
N TYR A 45 14.60 3.07 6.85
CA TYR A 45 15.72 3.06 5.91
C TYR A 45 15.38 3.78 4.60
N LEU A 46 16.37 4.44 4.02
CA LEU A 46 16.27 5.16 2.76
C LEU A 46 17.27 4.56 1.77
N LEU A 47 16.79 4.18 0.59
CA LEU A 47 17.60 3.62 -0.47
C LEU A 47 17.71 4.62 -1.60
N LYS A 48 18.95 4.98 -1.95
CA LYS A 48 19.27 5.99 -2.98
C LYS A 48 18.60 7.34 -2.66
N GLU A 49 18.96 7.87 -1.49
CA GLU A 49 18.46 9.13 -0.94
C GLU A 49 18.57 10.32 -1.91
N GLU A 50 19.54 10.30 -2.83
CA GLU A 50 19.69 11.31 -3.87
C GLU A 50 18.46 11.46 -4.78
N GLY A 51 17.63 10.41 -4.90
CA GLY A 51 16.37 10.42 -5.64
C GLY A 51 15.15 10.76 -4.77
N LEU A 52 15.34 11.02 -3.48
CA LEU A 52 14.27 11.33 -2.53
C LEU A 52 14.20 12.83 -2.23
N SER A 53 13.00 13.37 -2.18
CA SER A 53 12.76 14.76 -1.73
C SER A 53 11.38 14.90 -1.09
N VAL A 54 11.23 15.88 -0.21
CA VAL A 54 9.92 16.26 0.34
C VAL A 54 9.29 17.30 -0.58
N ALA A 55 8.02 17.12 -0.91
CA ALA A 55 7.24 18.06 -1.72
C ALA A 55 6.09 18.66 -0.90
N MET A 56 5.61 19.83 -1.33
CA MET A 56 4.41 20.49 -0.78
C MET A 56 3.25 20.52 -1.79
N ASP A 57 3.48 20.01 -3.01
CA ASP A 57 2.50 19.88 -4.09
C ASP A 57 3.02 18.83 -5.09
N PRO A 58 2.22 17.81 -5.48
CA PRO A 58 0.91 17.45 -4.91
C PRO A 58 1.02 16.83 -3.52
N VAL A 59 -0.04 16.92 -2.72
CA VAL A 59 -0.16 16.35 -1.38
C VAL A 59 -1.51 15.63 -1.27
N ALA A 60 -1.56 14.43 -0.68
CA ALA A 60 -2.79 13.67 -0.49
C ALA A 60 -3.48 14.05 0.83
N GLU A 61 -2.69 14.23 1.90
CA GLU A 61 -3.15 14.68 3.22
C GLU A 61 -2.16 15.68 3.81
N GLY A 62 -2.64 16.66 4.58
CA GLY A 62 -1.74 17.53 5.33
C GLY A 62 -0.99 18.53 4.47
N LYS A 63 0.34 18.58 4.59
CA LYS A 63 1.22 19.62 4.01
C LYS A 63 2.33 19.07 3.14
N TYR A 64 2.71 17.81 3.34
CA TYR A 64 3.91 17.26 2.71
C TYR A 64 3.61 15.93 2.05
N SER A 65 4.34 15.64 0.99
CA SER A 65 4.38 14.32 0.38
C SER A 65 5.82 13.91 0.12
N GLY A 66 6.05 12.60 -0.01
CA GLY A 66 7.32 12.05 -0.46
C GLY A 66 7.36 12.10 -1.98
N LYS A 67 8.47 12.59 -2.53
CA LYS A 67 8.74 12.57 -3.97
C LYS A 67 9.93 11.69 -4.27
N ILE A 68 9.74 10.83 -5.25
CA ILE A 68 10.75 9.94 -5.82
C ILE A 68 11.05 10.41 -7.22
N THR A 69 12.33 10.58 -7.53
CA THR A 69 12.84 10.83 -8.88
C THR A 69 13.92 9.82 -9.18
N ILE A 70 13.73 9.05 -10.23
CA ILE A 70 14.60 7.93 -10.58
C ILE A 70 15.04 8.03 -12.04
N SER A 71 16.31 7.75 -12.29
CA SER A 71 16.94 7.67 -13.60
C SER A 71 17.74 6.37 -13.72
N ASN A 72 18.48 6.19 -14.80
CA ASN A 72 19.41 5.07 -14.93
C ASN A 72 20.64 5.17 -14.00
N LYS A 73 20.85 6.30 -13.31
CA LYS A 73 21.99 6.52 -12.40
C LYS A 73 21.81 5.87 -11.03
N GLU A 74 20.57 5.69 -10.58
CA GLU A 74 20.23 5.09 -9.30
C GLU A 74 20.30 3.56 -9.37
N LEU A 75 21.43 3.04 -9.88
CA LEU A 75 21.69 1.62 -10.08
C LEU A 75 22.03 0.94 -8.74
N TRP A 76 21.41 -0.21 -8.51
CA TRP A 76 21.74 -1.13 -7.42
C TRP A 76 22.70 -2.23 -7.89
N THR A 77 23.32 -2.93 -6.96
CA THR A 77 24.36 -3.94 -7.25
C THR A 77 23.88 -5.13 -8.09
N ASN A 78 22.56 -5.31 -8.19
CA ASN A 78 21.92 -6.34 -9.03
C ASN A 78 21.57 -5.85 -10.45
N GLY A 79 21.90 -4.60 -10.81
CA GLY A 79 21.61 -4.04 -12.13
C GLY A 79 20.20 -3.45 -12.30
N LEU A 80 19.42 -3.37 -11.22
CA LEU A 80 18.12 -2.70 -11.22
C LEU A 80 18.26 -1.23 -10.80
N ASN A 81 17.36 -0.37 -11.27
CA ASN A 81 17.23 0.97 -10.71
C ASN A 81 16.29 0.93 -9.49
N ARG A 82 16.69 1.60 -8.41
CA ARG A 82 15.94 1.61 -7.15
C ARG A 82 16.01 2.99 -6.48
N VAL A 83 14.88 3.55 -6.08
CA VAL A 83 14.78 4.70 -5.17
C VAL A 83 13.60 4.48 -4.26
N GLU A 84 13.85 4.27 -2.97
CA GLU A 84 12.85 3.67 -2.08
C GLU A 84 12.99 4.14 -0.63
N VAL A 85 11.87 4.16 0.09
CA VAL A 85 11.84 4.22 1.55
C VAL A 85 11.36 2.89 2.09
N GLN A 86 11.78 2.53 3.29
CA GLN A 86 11.46 1.27 3.94
C GLN A 86 10.85 1.50 5.31
N HIS A 87 9.82 0.75 5.62
CA HIS A 87 9.34 0.56 6.99
C HIS A 87 9.54 -0.90 7.40
N GLN A 88 10.13 -1.11 8.57
CA GLN A 88 10.33 -2.41 9.21
C GLN A 88 9.37 -2.53 10.40
N PRO A 89 8.24 -3.24 10.24
CA PRO A 89 7.28 -3.41 11.33
C PRO A 89 7.87 -4.19 12.51
N ASP A 90 7.31 -3.99 13.70
CA ASP A 90 7.60 -4.88 14.83
C ASP A 90 7.20 -6.32 14.47
N ALA A 91 8.13 -7.26 14.69
CA ALA A 91 7.99 -8.68 14.42
C ALA A 91 6.75 -9.30 15.07
N ALA A 92 6.23 -8.72 16.16
CA ALA A 92 5.01 -9.15 16.82
C ALA A 92 3.76 -9.05 15.92
N TYR A 93 3.79 -8.22 14.88
CA TYR A 93 2.69 -8.03 13.93
C TYR A 93 2.93 -8.71 12.57
N VAL A 94 4.17 -9.12 12.28
CA VAL A 94 4.55 -9.82 11.03
C VAL A 94 5.07 -11.22 11.37
N THR A 95 4.18 -12.03 11.93
CA THR A 95 4.45 -13.42 12.34
C THR A 95 3.21 -14.29 12.16
N GLU A 96 3.37 -15.61 12.27
CA GLU A 96 2.33 -16.60 12.01
C GLU A 96 1.00 -16.27 12.72
N GLY A 97 -0.08 -16.25 11.94
CA GLY A 97 -1.45 -16.01 12.40
C GLY A 97 -1.80 -14.54 12.64
N LYS A 98 -0.88 -13.60 12.46
CA LYS A 98 -1.16 -12.17 12.61
C LYS A 98 -1.79 -11.57 11.36
N GLU A 99 -2.54 -10.50 11.57
CA GLU A 99 -3.24 -9.76 10.54
C GLU A 99 -2.85 -8.29 10.65
N VAL A 100 -2.47 -7.69 9.52
CA VAL A 100 -2.08 -6.27 9.43
C VAL A 100 -2.71 -5.68 8.18
N TYR A 101 -3.21 -4.46 8.33
CA TYR A 101 -3.59 -3.60 7.22
C TYR A 101 -2.48 -2.60 6.95
N TYR A 102 -2.23 -2.32 5.68
CA TYR A 102 -1.25 -1.35 5.23
C TYR A 102 -1.85 -0.50 4.12
N GLY A 103 -1.96 0.80 4.36
CA GLY A 103 -2.50 1.77 3.41
C GLY A 103 -1.42 2.74 2.94
N PHE A 104 -1.47 3.16 1.68
CA PHE A 104 -0.67 4.27 1.17
C PHE A 104 -1.32 4.89 -0.07
N SER A 105 -0.95 6.14 -0.35
CA SER A 105 -1.40 6.85 -1.54
C SER A 105 -0.23 7.07 -2.50
N PHE A 106 -0.46 7.01 -3.80
CA PHE A 106 0.54 7.36 -4.81
C PHE A 106 -0.03 8.28 -5.88
N TYR A 107 0.84 9.11 -6.47
CA TYR A 107 0.51 10.01 -7.56
C TYR A 107 1.62 9.98 -8.61
N LEU A 108 1.22 9.89 -9.86
CA LEU A 108 2.12 9.96 -11.01
C LEU A 108 1.92 11.30 -11.73
N PRO A 109 2.93 12.17 -11.84
CA PRO A 109 2.81 13.39 -12.64
C PRO A 109 2.69 13.10 -14.13
N GLU A 110 3.31 12.01 -14.60
CA GLU A 110 3.27 11.50 -15.96
C GLU A 110 3.13 9.98 -15.92
N THR A 111 2.56 9.39 -16.98
CA THR A 111 2.51 7.93 -17.14
C THR A 111 3.93 7.35 -17.19
N LEU A 112 4.16 6.29 -16.42
CA LEU A 112 5.43 5.56 -16.45
C LEU A 112 5.63 4.86 -17.80
N THR A 113 6.85 4.42 -18.11
CA THR A 113 7.05 3.54 -19.26
C THR A 113 6.31 2.21 -19.05
N ASN A 114 6.14 1.47 -20.15
CA ASN A 114 5.49 0.15 -20.15
C ASN A 114 6.39 -0.97 -19.57
N ASP A 115 7.43 -0.61 -18.83
CA ASP A 115 8.28 -1.52 -18.08
C ASP A 115 7.68 -1.78 -16.70
N ASN A 116 8.10 -2.85 -16.03
CA ASN A 116 7.58 -3.20 -14.72
C ASN A 116 8.21 -2.34 -13.60
N HIS A 117 7.40 -1.50 -12.98
CA HIS A 117 7.74 -0.68 -11.83
C HIS A 117 7.09 -1.26 -10.58
N GLN A 118 7.85 -1.92 -9.70
CA GLN A 118 7.33 -2.28 -8.38
C GLN A 118 7.31 -1.02 -7.52
N ILE A 119 6.11 -0.57 -7.13
CA ILE A 119 5.93 0.66 -6.35
C ILE A 119 5.66 0.42 -4.87
N LEU A 120 5.26 -0.81 -4.54
CA LEU A 120 5.12 -1.32 -3.18
C LEU A 120 5.46 -2.80 -3.17
N TYR A 121 6.25 -3.27 -2.21
CA TYR A 121 6.41 -4.71 -1.99
C TYR A 121 6.82 -5.03 -0.56
N TRP A 122 6.61 -6.29 -0.21
CA TRP A 122 7.09 -6.88 1.05
C TRP A 122 8.20 -7.85 0.76
N GLU A 123 9.25 -7.79 1.57
CA GLU A 123 10.44 -8.62 1.44
C GLU A 123 10.93 -9.05 2.82
N THR A 124 11.40 -10.30 2.93
CA THR A 124 11.86 -10.85 4.20
C THR A 124 13.15 -10.20 4.69
N THR A 125 13.19 -9.84 5.98
CA THR A 125 14.30 -9.13 6.62
C THR A 125 15.63 -9.87 6.51
N GLU A 126 15.63 -11.20 6.67
CA GLU A 126 16.87 -11.98 6.72
C GLU A 126 17.30 -12.56 5.37
N THR A 127 16.35 -12.80 4.47
CA THR A 127 16.61 -13.58 3.24
C THR A 127 16.35 -12.80 1.96
N TYR A 128 15.82 -11.58 2.05
CA TYR A 128 15.53 -10.71 0.91
C TYR A 128 14.68 -11.41 -0.15
N GLN A 129 13.73 -12.23 0.30
CA GLN A 129 12.76 -12.88 -0.56
C GLN A 129 11.48 -12.05 -0.58
N GLN A 130 11.15 -11.53 -1.76
CA GLN A 130 9.89 -10.84 -1.97
C GLN A 130 8.70 -11.80 -1.75
N VAL A 131 7.70 -11.31 -1.01
CA VAL A 131 6.49 -12.03 -0.64
C VAL A 131 5.33 -11.62 -1.55
N MET A 132 5.17 -10.31 -1.77
CA MET A 132 4.11 -9.74 -2.60
C MET A 132 4.48 -8.34 -3.09
N GLN A 133 3.83 -7.88 -4.16
CA GLN A 133 4.08 -6.57 -4.76
C GLN A 133 2.84 -5.95 -5.39
N LEU A 134 2.81 -4.63 -5.44
CA LEU A 134 2.01 -3.82 -6.34
C LEU A 134 2.95 -3.22 -7.40
N ALA A 135 2.64 -3.43 -8.67
CA ALA A 135 3.42 -2.95 -9.79
C ALA A 135 2.59 -2.11 -10.76
N VAL A 136 3.26 -1.16 -11.43
CA VAL A 136 2.72 -0.32 -12.49
C VAL A 136 3.52 -0.56 -13.77
N GLU A 137 2.81 -0.71 -14.90
CA GLU A 137 3.35 -0.80 -16.26
C GLU A 137 2.53 0.16 -17.13
N GLY A 138 3.07 1.33 -17.46
CA GLY A 138 2.27 2.39 -18.07
C GLY A 138 1.15 2.84 -17.13
N GLU A 139 -0.11 2.61 -17.52
CA GLU A 139 -1.29 2.86 -16.68
C GLU A 139 -1.88 1.59 -16.05
N LYS A 140 -1.32 0.42 -16.35
CA LYS A 140 -1.78 -0.86 -15.81
C LYS A 140 -1.26 -1.02 -14.39
N VAL A 141 -2.14 -1.39 -13.47
CA VAL A 141 -1.78 -1.76 -12.09
C VAL A 141 -1.94 -3.27 -11.93
N ARG A 142 -1.00 -3.89 -11.22
CA ARG A 142 -1.01 -5.32 -10.93
C ARG A 142 -0.64 -5.58 -9.47
N PHE A 143 -1.40 -6.44 -8.79
CA PHE A 143 -1.07 -6.96 -7.48
C PHE A 143 -0.85 -8.47 -7.54
N ALA A 144 0.27 -8.92 -6.96
CA ALA A 144 0.69 -10.32 -7.02
C ALA A 144 1.43 -10.76 -5.77
N THR A 145 1.34 -12.05 -5.46
CA THR A 145 2.14 -12.73 -4.43
C THR A 145 3.14 -13.66 -5.09
N GLN A 146 4.32 -13.84 -4.50
CA GLN A 146 5.41 -14.63 -5.08
C GLN A 146 5.51 -16.06 -4.53
N LYS A 147 4.86 -16.34 -3.40
CA LYS A 147 4.98 -17.62 -2.69
C LYS A 147 3.63 -18.29 -2.46
N PRO A 148 3.54 -19.63 -2.56
CA PRO A 148 4.62 -20.57 -2.89
C PRO A 148 5.03 -20.54 -4.37
N ALA A 149 4.24 -19.87 -5.21
CA ALA A 149 4.56 -19.56 -6.59
C ALA A 149 4.01 -18.17 -6.93
N TRP A 150 4.52 -17.59 -8.01
CA TRP A 150 4.00 -16.35 -8.56
C TRP A 150 2.52 -16.48 -8.91
N LYS A 151 1.71 -15.55 -8.41
CA LYS A 151 0.27 -15.48 -8.68
C LYS A 151 -0.18 -14.03 -8.72
N VAL A 152 -0.75 -13.63 -9.86
CA VAL A 152 -1.49 -12.37 -9.98
C VAL A 152 -2.87 -12.58 -9.36
N HIS A 153 -3.22 -11.73 -8.39
CA HIS A 153 -4.57 -11.75 -7.80
C HIS A 153 -5.48 -10.72 -8.45
N TRP A 154 -4.92 -9.62 -8.93
CA TRP A 154 -5.64 -8.57 -9.62
C TRP A 154 -4.73 -7.81 -10.58
N GLU A 155 -5.28 -7.45 -11.73
CA GLU A 155 -4.69 -6.52 -12.68
C GLU A 155 -5.79 -5.74 -13.38
N ALA A 156 -5.51 -4.49 -13.72
CA ALA A 156 -6.43 -3.64 -14.46
C ALA A 156 -5.68 -2.56 -15.23
N ASP A 157 -6.09 -2.34 -16.47
CA ASP A 157 -5.62 -1.26 -17.31
C ASP A 157 -6.24 0.08 -16.89
N ALA A 158 -5.59 1.19 -17.27
CA ALA A 158 -6.07 2.56 -17.02
C ALA A 158 -6.39 2.85 -15.54
N LYS A 159 -5.62 2.27 -14.61
CA LYS A 159 -5.78 2.46 -13.15
C LYS A 159 -4.71 3.34 -12.53
N ALA A 160 -3.49 3.36 -13.06
CA ALA A 160 -2.44 4.29 -12.65
C ALA A 160 -2.50 5.57 -13.51
N THR A 161 -3.59 6.34 -13.36
CA THR A 161 -3.81 7.54 -14.18
C THR A 161 -2.93 8.69 -13.70
N ALA A 162 -2.16 9.29 -14.61
CA ALA A 162 -1.36 10.46 -14.31
C ALA A 162 -2.23 11.65 -13.86
N GLY A 163 -1.72 12.49 -12.97
CA GLY A 163 -2.42 13.66 -12.47
C GLY A 163 -3.42 13.40 -11.34
N LYS A 164 -3.50 12.17 -10.83
CA LYS A 164 -4.46 11.75 -9.80
C LYS A 164 -3.78 11.02 -8.65
N TRP A 165 -4.23 11.30 -7.42
CA TRP A 165 -3.91 10.48 -6.26
C TRP A 165 -4.74 9.19 -6.29
N HIS A 166 -4.06 8.07 -6.14
CA HIS A 166 -4.65 6.76 -5.98
C HIS A 166 -4.41 6.25 -4.57
N ARG A 167 -5.43 5.60 -3.99
CA ARG A 167 -5.34 5.00 -2.66
C ARG A 167 -5.28 3.49 -2.77
N VAL A 168 -4.32 2.89 -2.08
CA VAL A 168 -4.21 1.44 -1.98
C VAL A 168 -4.24 1.03 -0.51
N VAL A 169 -4.99 -0.02 -0.21
CA VAL A 169 -4.91 -0.70 1.08
C VAL A 169 -4.70 -2.19 0.83
N VAL A 170 -3.71 -2.78 1.50
CA VAL A 170 -3.45 -4.21 1.51
C VAL A 170 -3.72 -4.74 2.92
N HIS A 171 -4.55 -5.75 3.03
CA HIS A 171 -4.64 -6.56 4.24
C HIS A 171 -3.82 -7.82 4.04
N VAL A 172 -3.03 -8.21 5.05
CA VAL A 172 -2.24 -9.43 5.04
C VAL A 172 -2.53 -10.24 6.29
N LYS A 173 -2.99 -11.47 6.10
CA LYS A 173 -2.92 -12.52 7.12
C LYS A 173 -1.64 -13.32 6.91
N TRP A 174 -0.71 -13.19 7.84
CA TRP A 174 0.61 -13.82 7.83
C TRP A 174 0.51 -15.32 8.15
N ALA A 175 0.90 -16.17 7.22
CA ALA A 175 0.95 -17.61 7.44
C ALA A 175 1.99 -18.32 6.56
N ALA A 176 2.61 -19.36 7.12
CA ALA A 176 3.57 -20.22 6.44
C ALA A 176 2.91 -21.18 5.44
N GLY A 177 1.62 -21.48 5.62
CA GLY A 177 0.82 -22.26 4.69
C GLY A 177 0.09 -21.38 3.67
N ALA A 178 0.08 -21.78 2.40
CA ALA A 178 -0.61 -21.04 1.35
C ALA A 178 -2.14 -20.99 1.54
N ASP A 179 -2.73 -22.04 2.13
CA ASP A 179 -4.17 -22.13 2.36
C ASP A 179 -4.63 -21.31 3.57
N SER A 180 -3.73 -21.11 4.55
CA SER A 180 -3.98 -20.34 5.77
C SER A 180 -3.60 -18.86 5.62
N GLY A 181 -2.69 -18.52 4.71
CA GLY A 181 -2.33 -17.14 4.40
C GLY A 181 -3.35 -16.47 3.48
N GLN A 182 -3.50 -15.17 3.64
CA GLN A 182 -4.51 -14.40 2.92
C GLN A 182 -4.02 -12.99 2.63
N VAL A 183 -4.41 -12.48 1.47
CA VAL A 183 -4.31 -11.07 1.09
C VAL A 183 -5.67 -10.55 0.63
N ASP A 184 -5.99 -9.31 1.00
CA ASP A 184 -7.08 -8.54 0.42
C ASP A 184 -6.52 -7.21 -0.08
N LEU A 185 -7.13 -6.65 -1.12
CA LEU A 185 -6.68 -5.41 -1.76
C LEU A 185 -7.87 -4.48 -1.99
N TRP A 186 -7.72 -3.24 -1.58
CA TRP A 186 -8.58 -2.13 -1.98
C TRP A 186 -7.80 -1.16 -2.84
N PHE A 187 -8.39 -0.75 -3.95
CA PHE A 187 -7.86 0.27 -4.86
C PHE A 187 -8.91 1.36 -5.06
N ASP A 188 -8.57 2.60 -4.76
CA ASP A 188 -9.48 3.76 -4.80
C ASP A 188 -10.81 3.53 -4.05
N GLY A 189 -10.73 2.81 -2.92
CA GLY A 189 -11.88 2.49 -2.05
C GLY A 189 -12.68 1.26 -2.46
N GLU A 190 -12.44 0.69 -3.64
CA GLU A 190 -13.08 -0.55 -4.11
C GLU A 190 -12.25 -1.77 -3.68
N GLN A 191 -12.89 -2.76 -3.05
CA GLN A 191 -12.23 -4.04 -2.76
C GLN A 191 -12.10 -4.86 -4.06
N VAL A 192 -10.87 -4.98 -4.57
CA VAL A 192 -10.57 -5.64 -5.85
C VAL A 192 -9.98 -7.04 -5.68
N VAL A 193 -9.48 -7.38 -4.48
CA VAL A 193 -9.11 -8.74 -4.09
C VAL A 193 -9.81 -9.08 -2.78
N THR A 194 -10.51 -10.21 -2.77
CA THR A 194 -11.15 -10.77 -1.57
C THR A 194 -10.57 -12.16 -1.30
N ALA A 195 -10.03 -12.35 -0.10
CA ALA A 195 -9.50 -13.60 0.42
C ALA A 195 -8.50 -14.33 -0.50
N GLY A 196 -7.60 -13.58 -1.14
CA GLY A 196 -6.55 -14.12 -2.00
C GLY A 196 -5.59 -15.02 -1.24
N LYS A 197 -5.53 -16.31 -1.57
CA LYS A 197 -4.66 -17.29 -0.90
C LYS A 197 -3.21 -17.20 -1.36
N ALA A 198 -2.28 -17.16 -0.42
CA ALA A 198 -0.84 -17.09 -0.64
C ALA A 198 -0.06 -17.53 0.60
N GLN A 199 1.18 -17.97 0.41
CA GLN A 199 2.12 -18.12 1.52
C GLN A 199 2.71 -16.73 1.82
N THR A 200 2.27 -16.12 2.92
CA THR A 200 2.61 -14.73 3.26
C THR A 200 3.73 -14.64 4.28
N PHE A 201 3.97 -15.68 5.09
CA PHE A 201 5.06 -15.71 6.06
C PHE A 201 6.10 -16.77 5.69
N LEU A 202 7.38 -16.39 5.63
CA LEU A 202 8.48 -17.29 5.22
C LEU A 202 9.39 -17.68 6.40
N GLY A 203 8.89 -17.58 7.62
CA GLY A 203 9.63 -17.91 8.84
C GLY A 203 10.40 -16.74 9.48
N THR A 204 10.44 -15.59 8.81
CA THR A 204 11.04 -14.34 9.31
C THR A 204 10.15 -13.15 8.90
N PRO A 205 10.09 -12.06 9.70
CA PRO A 205 9.29 -10.88 9.36
C PRO A 205 9.66 -10.27 8.01
N ALA A 206 8.66 -9.76 7.30
CA ALA A 206 8.84 -8.95 6.11
C ALA A 206 8.79 -7.45 6.45
N PHE A 207 9.69 -6.66 5.87
CA PHE A 207 9.58 -5.21 5.81
C PHE A 207 8.79 -4.82 4.55
N VAL A 208 8.33 -3.57 4.49
CA VAL A 208 7.66 -2.98 3.34
C VAL A 208 8.54 -1.91 2.71
N GLN A 209 8.66 -1.91 1.38
CA GLN A 209 9.35 -0.86 0.63
C GLN A 209 8.38 -0.12 -0.27
N HIS A 210 8.51 1.20 -0.27
CA HIS A 210 7.80 2.12 -1.15
C HIS A 210 8.77 2.76 -2.09
N GLY A 211 8.44 2.78 -3.37
CA GLY A 211 9.08 3.70 -4.27
C GLY A 211 9.07 3.25 -5.70
N ILE A 212 10.24 3.14 -6.30
CA ILE A 212 10.37 2.55 -7.62
C ILE A 212 11.53 1.57 -7.62
N LEU A 213 11.23 0.28 -7.84
CA LEU A 213 12.16 -0.74 -8.28
C LEU A 213 11.80 -1.17 -9.70
N ARG A 214 12.75 -1.11 -10.61
CA ARG A 214 12.55 -1.40 -12.04
C ARG A 214 13.83 -1.87 -12.73
N ASP A 215 13.69 -2.38 -13.94
CA ASP A 215 14.82 -2.62 -14.84
C ASP A 215 15.58 -1.33 -15.16
N THR A 216 16.77 -1.45 -15.75
CA THR A 216 17.53 -0.26 -16.16
C THR A 216 16.85 0.42 -17.35
N ILE A 217 16.34 1.63 -17.13
CA ILE A 217 15.61 2.42 -18.15
C ILE A 217 16.27 3.80 -18.30
N ASP A 218 16.58 4.19 -19.53
CA ASP A 218 17.14 5.51 -19.87
C ASP A 218 16.06 6.60 -19.96
N LYS A 219 15.26 6.72 -18.88
CA LYS A 219 14.23 7.75 -18.72
C LYS A 219 14.14 8.16 -17.26
N VAL A 220 14.07 9.47 -17.02
CA VAL A 220 13.77 10.02 -15.70
C VAL A 220 12.28 9.89 -15.45
N GLU A 221 11.90 9.29 -14.32
CA GLU A 221 10.50 9.15 -13.93
C GLU A 221 10.29 9.60 -12.49
N THR A 222 9.05 9.91 -12.15
CA THR A 222 8.69 10.49 -10.86
C THR A 222 7.44 9.82 -10.32
N LEU A 223 7.45 9.56 -9.01
CA LEU A 223 6.29 9.10 -8.25
C LEU A 223 6.24 9.93 -6.96
N TYR A 224 5.04 10.34 -6.57
CA TYR A 224 4.80 10.88 -5.23
C TYR A 224 4.08 9.82 -4.40
N PHE A 225 4.39 9.77 -3.12
CA PHE A 225 3.70 8.93 -2.15
C PHE A 225 3.34 9.72 -0.91
N ASP A 226 2.27 9.32 -0.25
CA ASP A 226 1.75 10.01 0.94
C ASP A 226 0.84 9.08 1.75
N ASP A 227 0.50 9.49 2.97
CA ASP A 227 -0.42 8.82 3.88
C ASP A 227 -0.14 7.30 4.06
N ALA A 228 1.13 6.94 4.26
CA ALA A 228 1.48 5.55 4.55
C ALA A 228 1.12 5.21 6.01
N ARG A 229 0.33 4.16 6.22
CA ARG A 229 -0.11 3.71 7.55
C ARG A 229 -0.13 2.20 7.64
N ALA A 230 0.24 1.67 8.81
CA ALA A 230 -0.07 0.30 9.17
C ALA A 230 -1.02 0.28 10.37
N GLY A 231 -1.93 -0.69 10.40
CA GLY A 231 -2.96 -0.77 11.43
C GLY A 231 -3.50 -2.18 11.63
N SER A 232 -4.21 -2.35 12.74
CA SER A 232 -4.87 -3.62 13.10
C SER A 232 -6.22 -3.84 12.40
N THR A 233 -6.80 -2.79 11.84
CA THR A 233 -8.10 -2.79 11.17
C THR A 233 -8.04 -2.00 9.86
N LEU A 234 -9.02 -2.19 8.97
CA LEU A 234 -9.15 -1.39 7.76
C LEU A 234 -9.26 0.10 8.09
N ASP A 235 -10.09 0.46 9.08
CA ASP A 235 -10.33 1.84 9.49
C ASP A 235 -9.06 2.56 9.99
N ASP A 236 -8.11 1.83 10.58
CA ASP A 236 -6.82 2.39 11.04
C ASP A 236 -5.98 2.94 9.88
N VAL A 237 -6.19 2.43 8.66
CA VAL A 237 -5.40 2.77 7.47
C VAL A 237 -6.24 3.37 6.35
N LEU A 238 -7.50 3.70 6.58
CA LEU A 238 -8.23 4.55 5.66
C LEU A 238 -7.75 5.99 5.85
N MET A 239 -7.63 6.74 4.75
CA MET A 239 -7.45 8.19 4.84
C MET A 239 -8.60 8.74 5.69
N PRO A 240 -8.32 9.55 6.73
CA PRO A 240 -9.38 10.27 7.42
C PRO A 240 -10.15 11.02 6.34
N ALA A 241 -11.44 10.71 6.17
CA ALA A 241 -12.27 11.34 5.14
C ALA A 241 -12.01 12.84 5.20
N ALA A 242 -11.42 13.39 4.13
CA ALA A 242 -10.91 14.75 4.10
C ALA A 242 -11.94 15.68 4.76
N MET A 243 -11.58 16.19 5.94
CA MET A 243 -12.43 17.09 6.72
C MET A 243 -12.58 18.39 5.92
N GLY A 244 -13.54 18.40 5.01
CA GLY A 244 -13.99 19.57 4.26
C GLY A 244 -14.02 19.38 2.74
N GLY A 245 -15.13 18.86 2.19
CA GLY A 245 -15.50 19.17 0.80
C GLY A 245 -16.36 18.16 0.05
N GLY A 246 -17.69 18.26 0.21
CA GLY A 246 -18.70 17.64 -0.69
C GLY A 246 -19.04 16.20 -0.31
N GLY A 247 -20.22 15.86 0.21
CA GLY A 247 -21.54 16.24 -0.28
C GLY A 247 -22.13 15.07 -1.08
N GLY A 248 -22.81 14.15 -0.40
CA GLY A 248 -23.78 13.24 -1.06
C GLY A 248 -23.66 11.76 -0.71
N GLY A 249 -24.70 11.22 -0.08
CA GLY A 249 -25.12 9.84 -0.33
C GLY A 249 -24.75 8.79 0.72
N GLY A 250 -25.11 9.02 1.98
CA GLY A 250 -25.22 7.91 2.93
C GLY A 250 -26.30 6.92 2.47
N SER A 251 -25.90 5.69 2.18
CA SER A 251 -26.82 4.55 2.03
C SER A 251 -26.51 3.54 3.12
N SER A 252 -27.20 3.69 4.25
CA SER A 252 -27.26 2.67 5.30
C SER A 252 -28.45 1.75 5.03
N SER A 253 -28.18 0.50 4.66
CA SER A 253 -29.13 -0.61 4.67
C SER A 253 -28.42 -1.82 5.26
N GLY A 254 -28.98 -2.63 6.16
CA GLY A 254 -30.22 -2.56 6.90
C GLY A 254 -30.09 -3.52 8.09
N GLY A 255 -30.52 -3.09 9.27
CA GLY A 255 -30.59 -3.91 10.48
C GLY A 255 -32.03 -4.09 10.90
N SER A 256 -32.56 -5.29 10.69
CA SER A 256 -33.92 -5.70 11.02
C SER A 256 -34.19 -5.65 12.53
N SER A 257 -35.12 -4.81 12.98
CA SER A 257 -35.65 -4.86 14.36
C SER A 257 -36.93 -5.69 14.40
N MET A 258 -36.86 -6.86 15.04
CA MET A 258 -38.02 -7.66 15.44
C MET A 258 -38.81 -6.95 16.55
N GLY A 259 -40.12 -7.13 16.52
CA GLY A 259 -41.11 -6.36 17.25
C GLY A 259 -41.23 -6.62 18.75
N GLY A 260 -42.10 -5.81 19.35
CA GLY A 260 -42.56 -5.93 20.72
C GLY A 260 -43.72 -4.97 20.97
N SER A 261 -44.94 -5.47 20.83
CA SER A 261 -46.18 -4.80 21.23
C SER A 261 -46.38 -4.88 22.75
N SER A 262 -46.70 -3.76 23.41
CA SER A 262 -47.54 -3.67 24.63
C SER A 262 -47.87 -2.17 24.86
N SER A 263 -49.09 -1.72 24.58
CA SER A 263 -50.28 -1.70 25.44
C SER A 263 -50.24 -0.66 26.59
N GLY A 264 -50.93 0.47 26.36
CA GLY A 264 -51.93 1.04 27.28
C GLY A 264 -51.44 1.84 28.50
N GLY A 265 -51.68 3.16 28.48
CA GLY A 265 -51.71 4.03 29.66
C GLY A 265 -51.93 5.51 29.31
N THR A 266 -53.13 6.03 29.54
CA THR A 266 -53.62 7.40 29.30
C THR A 266 -53.06 8.43 30.32
N PRO A 267 -53.19 9.75 30.05
CA PRO A 267 -52.30 10.83 30.55
C PRO A 267 -52.86 11.63 31.74
N ALA A 268 -52.00 12.38 32.44
CA ALA A 268 -52.41 13.52 33.28
C ALA A 268 -51.27 14.54 33.51
N GLY A 269 -51.54 15.80 33.15
CA GLY A 269 -50.99 17.07 33.69
C GLY A 269 -49.48 17.32 33.53
N GLY A 270 -48.98 18.39 32.90
CA GLY A 270 -49.52 19.73 32.70
C GLY A 270 -48.52 20.73 33.29
N SER A 271 -47.90 21.58 32.46
CA SER A 271 -47.69 23.02 32.70
C SER A 271 -46.71 23.61 31.70
N SER A 272 -47.20 24.62 31.01
CA SER A 272 -46.53 25.51 30.07
C SER A 272 -45.81 26.65 30.77
N SER A 273 -44.61 26.98 30.30
CA SER A 273 -44.01 28.33 30.24
C SER A 273 -42.62 28.12 29.62
N GLY A 274 -42.31 28.65 28.44
CA GLY A 274 -42.15 30.07 28.16
C GLY A 274 -40.64 30.33 28.00
N GLY A 275 -40.17 30.47 26.77
CA GLY A 275 -38.73 30.64 26.49
C GLY A 275 -38.47 31.00 25.03
N THR A 276 -38.47 32.29 24.78
CA THR A 276 -38.26 33.05 23.55
C THR A 276 -37.04 32.64 22.70
N ALA A 277 -37.25 32.65 21.39
CA ALA A 277 -36.19 32.69 20.38
C ALA A 277 -35.67 34.12 20.18
N THR A 278 -34.35 34.28 20.22
CA THR A 278 -33.57 35.43 19.75
C THR A 278 -32.39 34.82 19.00
N GLY A 279 -32.17 35.03 17.71
CA GLY A 279 -32.16 36.31 16.99
C GLY A 279 -30.70 36.76 16.88
N GLY A 280 -30.01 36.35 15.81
CA GLY A 280 -28.61 36.67 15.54
C GLY A 280 -28.42 37.02 14.07
N SER A 281 -28.41 38.33 13.80
CA SER A 281 -28.34 38.98 12.50
C SER A 281 -27.08 38.68 11.70
N SER A 282 -27.26 38.55 10.38
CA SER A 282 -26.22 38.72 9.36
C SER A 282 -26.20 40.19 8.90
N SER A 283 -25.05 40.84 9.06
CA SER A 283 -24.65 42.09 8.40
C SER A 283 -23.29 41.79 7.77
N GLY A 284 -23.06 41.89 6.46
CA GLY A 284 -23.37 43.03 5.60
C GLY A 284 -22.10 43.86 5.47
N GLY A 285 -21.33 43.64 4.41
CA GLY A 285 -20.06 44.32 4.16
C GLY A 285 -19.63 44.22 2.70
N THR A 286 -20.26 45.03 1.85
CA THR A 286 -19.82 45.37 0.50
C THR A 286 -18.73 46.44 0.58
N ALA A 287 -17.62 46.26 -0.14
CA ALA A 287 -16.70 47.35 -0.48
C ALA A 287 -16.34 47.26 -1.97
N THR A 288 -16.75 48.30 -2.68
CA THR A 288 -16.49 48.66 -4.07
C THR A 288 -15.10 49.28 -4.27
N GLY A 289 -14.48 48.97 -5.41
CA GLY A 289 -13.83 49.96 -6.28
C GLY A 289 -12.37 50.34 -6.01
N GLY A 290 -11.50 50.14 -7.01
CA GLY A 290 -10.17 50.75 -7.05
C GLY A 290 -9.23 50.20 -8.14
N SER A 291 -9.45 50.60 -9.39
CA SER A 291 -8.46 50.65 -10.50
C SER A 291 -8.66 52.03 -11.14
N PRO A 292 -7.65 52.79 -11.61
CA PRO A 292 -6.46 52.34 -12.37
C PRO A 292 -5.15 53.07 -11.99
N THR A 293 -4.03 52.78 -12.67
CA THR A 293 -3.19 53.77 -13.38
C THR A 293 -2.00 53.06 -14.08
N ALA A 294 -1.73 53.51 -15.31
CA ALA A 294 -0.71 53.06 -16.24
C ALA A 294 0.74 53.37 -15.81
N GLY A 295 1.68 52.59 -16.35
CA GLY A 295 3.11 52.89 -16.36
C GLY A 295 3.77 52.26 -17.58
N ALA A 296 4.02 53.07 -18.61
CA ALA A 296 4.79 52.73 -19.80
C ALA A 296 6.27 53.08 -19.61
N GLY A 297 7.14 52.34 -20.30
CA GLY A 297 8.59 52.59 -20.44
C GLY A 297 9.33 51.26 -20.47
N GLY A 298 9.89 50.75 -21.56
CA GLY A 298 10.58 51.43 -22.66
C GLY A 298 12.08 51.35 -22.41
N SER A 299 12.78 50.41 -23.06
CA SER A 299 14.19 50.49 -23.51
C SER A 299 14.69 49.13 -24.02
N ALA A 300 14.72 48.98 -25.35
CA ALA A 300 15.82 48.30 -26.05
C ALA A 300 16.87 49.38 -26.40
N PRO A 301 18.16 49.05 -26.62
CA PRO A 301 18.56 48.70 -27.99
C PRO A 301 19.80 47.78 -28.14
N SER A 302 19.97 47.29 -29.39
CA SER A 302 21.23 47.00 -30.14
C SER A 302 22.24 46.00 -29.57
N GLY A 303 22.88 45.10 -30.31
CA GLY A 303 23.09 44.96 -31.76
C GLY A 303 24.44 44.22 -31.98
N GLY A 304 24.60 43.56 -33.13
CA GLY A 304 25.86 42.91 -33.56
C GLY A 304 25.62 41.48 -34.05
N ALA A 305 25.22 41.25 -35.30
CA ALA A 305 26.00 41.29 -36.54
C ALA A 305 26.71 39.95 -36.86
N ALA A 306 26.59 39.57 -38.13
CA ALA A 306 26.76 38.26 -38.72
C ALA A 306 28.18 38.02 -39.31
N SER A 307 28.27 36.90 -40.05
CA SER A 307 29.36 36.40 -40.93
C SER A 307 30.31 35.40 -40.26
N GLY A 308 30.68 34.27 -40.86
CA GLY A 308 30.41 33.71 -42.18
C GLY A 308 31.35 32.52 -42.47
N GLY A 309 31.03 31.72 -43.49
CA GLY A 309 31.94 30.78 -44.17
C GLY A 309 31.79 29.30 -43.77
N THR A 310 31.12 28.42 -44.53
CA THR A 310 31.38 27.82 -45.87
C THR A 310 32.08 26.45 -45.83
N LEU A 311 31.27 25.45 -46.20
CA LEU A 311 31.47 24.41 -47.23
C LEU A 311 32.40 23.19 -47.04
N SER A 312 31.86 22.09 -47.59
CA SER A 312 32.52 20.90 -48.18
C SER A 312 32.75 19.74 -47.20
N GLY A 313 32.29 18.51 -47.44
CA GLY A 313 31.65 17.90 -48.60
C GLY A 313 31.63 16.37 -48.43
N GLY A 314 30.85 15.67 -49.27
CA GLY A 314 31.09 14.25 -49.58
C GLY A 314 30.11 13.20 -49.04
N ALA A 315 29.01 13.00 -49.77
CA ALA A 315 28.45 11.66 -50.04
C ALA A 315 29.19 11.06 -51.28
N PRO A 316 29.01 9.79 -51.76
CA PRO A 316 27.84 8.91 -51.57
C PRO A 316 28.04 7.36 -51.57
N ALA A 317 26.91 6.65 -51.38
CA ALA A 317 26.48 5.34 -51.93
C ALA A 317 27.26 4.05 -51.49
N ALA A 318 26.68 2.84 -51.41
CA ALA A 318 25.47 2.25 -51.99
C ALA A 318 25.06 0.93 -51.28
N ALA A 319 23.78 0.53 -51.48
CA ALA A 319 23.21 -0.83 -51.53
C ALA A 319 23.37 -1.77 -50.31
N GLY A 320 22.35 -2.45 -49.76
CA GLY A 320 21.03 -2.82 -50.27
C GLY A 320 20.94 -4.35 -50.40
N THR A 321 20.23 -5.02 -49.48
CA THR A 321 19.48 -6.26 -49.77
C THR A 321 18.51 -6.60 -48.63
N ALA A 322 17.28 -6.89 -49.03
CA ALA A 322 16.18 -7.33 -48.20
C ALA A 322 16.36 -8.79 -47.73
N SER A 323 15.83 -9.11 -46.56
CA SER A 323 15.43 -10.47 -46.20
C SER A 323 14.21 -10.42 -45.28
N THR A 324 13.14 -11.02 -45.77
CA THR A 324 11.87 -11.31 -45.11
C THR A 324 12.05 -12.35 -44.01
N GLY A 325 11.48 -12.12 -42.83
CA GLY A 325 11.40 -13.15 -41.80
C GLY A 325 10.72 -12.67 -40.53
N ASN A 326 9.40 -12.77 -40.49
CA ASN A 326 8.60 -12.65 -39.27
C ASN A 326 8.85 -13.88 -38.37
N PRO A 327 8.99 -13.70 -37.05
CA PRO A 327 8.13 -14.51 -36.17
C PRO A 327 7.51 -13.71 -35.01
N ALA A 328 6.39 -14.27 -34.57
CA ALA A 328 5.43 -13.89 -33.53
C ALA A 328 6.03 -13.56 -32.14
N PRO A 329 5.26 -12.90 -31.25
CA PRO A 329 5.77 -12.39 -29.98
C PRO A 329 6.00 -13.53 -28.98
N THR A 330 7.16 -13.54 -28.34
CA THR A 330 7.45 -14.44 -27.21
C THR A 330 7.36 -13.66 -25.90
N ASP A 331 6.47 -14.13 -25.04
CA ASP A 331 6.29 -13.73 -23.66
C ASP A 331 7.62 -13.72 -22.89
N SER A 332 8.03 -12.54 -22.41
CA SER A 332 9.16 -12.41 -21.49
C SER A 332 8.71 -12.82 -20.09
N SER A 333 8.85 -14.10 -19.80
CA SER A 333 8.74 -14.67 -18.45
C SER A 333 10.13 -14.77 -17.83
N CYS A 334 10.38 -13.99 -16.77
CA CYS A 334 11.58 -14.12 -15.94
C CYS A 334 11.48 -15.40 -15.08
N ALA A 335 11.79 -16.55 -15.67
CA ALA A 335 11.95 -17.81 -14.97
C ALA A 335 13.41 -17.97 -14.50
N PHE A 336 13.62 -17.92 -13.20
CA PHE A 336 14.90 -18.18 -12.54
C PHE A 336 15.28 -19.67 -12.73
N SER A 337 16.33 -19.95 -13.50
CA SER A 337 16.93 -21.30 -13.58
C SER A 337 18.12 -21.41 -12.64
N PRO A 338 18.17 -22.38 -11.71
CA PRO A 338 19.35 -22.59 -10.89
C PRO A 338 20.45 -23.28 -11.69
N ARG A 339 21.59 -22.61 -11.87
CA ARG A 339 22.83 -23.25 -12.32
C ARG A 339 23.33 -24.19 -11.22
N ARG A 340 23.36 -25.49 -11.52
CA ARG A 340 24.15 -26.48 -10.78
C ARG A 340 25.63 -26.14 -10.91
N SER A 341 26.29 -25.77 -9.81
CA SER A 341 27.75 -25.87 -9.70
C SER A 341 28.10 -27.12 -8.89
N THR A 342 28.66 -28.12 -9.55
CA THR A 342 29.42 -29.19 -8.90
C THR A 342 30.76 -28.62 -8.45
N GLY A 343 30.89 -28.31 -7.16
CA GLY A 343 32.14 -27.96 -6.51
C GLY A 343 32.33 -28.87 -5.30
N ALA A 344 33.21 -29.87 -5.46
CA ALA A 344 33.62 -30.76 -4.38
C ALA A 344 34.41 -29.98 -3.32
N PHE A 345 33.98 -30.07 -2.06
CA PHE A 345 34.83 -29.77 -0.92
C PHE A 345 34.86 -30.97 0.02
N ALA A 346 36.09 -31.42 0.28
CA ALA A 346 36.43 -32.54 1.13
C ALA A 346 36.10 -32.21 2.60
N LEU A 347 35.31 -33.07 3.23
CA LEU A 347 35.08 -33.05 4.67
C LEU A 347 36.13 -33.96 5.33
N ALA A 348 37.13 -33.36 5.97
CA ALA A 348 38.07 -34.06 6.83
C ALA A 348 37.40 -34.40 8.18
N ALA A 349 37.66 -35.62 8.61
CA ALA A 349 37.15 -36.24 9.82
C ALA A 349 37.64 -35.55 11.10
N LEU A 350 36.81 -35.57 12.14
CA LEU A 350 37.30 -35.68 13.51
C LEU A 350 36.41 -36.61 14.33
N LEU A 351 37.08 -37.62 14.88
CA LEU A 351 36.58 -38.69 15.73
C LEU A 351 36.02 -38.16 17.05
N GLY A 352 34.98 -38.83 17.55
CA GLY A 352 34.45 -38.66 18.90
C GLY A 352 33.52 -39.81 19.26
N VAL A 353 34.10 -40.98 19.50
CA VAL A 353 33.44 -42.17 20.04
C VAL A 353 33.14 -41.96 21.53
N VAL A 354 31.88 -42.05 21.95
CA VAL A 354 31.51 -42.63 23.27
C VAL A 354 30.24 -43.47 23.11
N ALA A 355 30.35 -44.69 23.63
CA ALA A 355 29.47 -45.82 23.43
C ALA A 355 28.36 -45.97 24.50
N LEU A 356 27.25 -46.58 24.05
CA LEU A 356 26.37 -47.53 24.73
C LEU A 356 25.88 -47.28 26.17
N ARG A 357 24.55 -47.33 26.35
CA ARG A 357 23.83 -48.57 26.77
C ARG A 357 22.31 -48.38 26.78
N ARG A 358 21.60 -49.15 25.94
CA ARG A 358 20.20 -49.55 26.18
C ARG A 358 20.21 -50.89 26.90
N ARG A 359 19.48 -51.00 28.00
CA ARG A 359 19.01 -52.29 28.55
C ARG A 359 17.49 -52.32 28.40
N ARG A 360 17.01 -53.34 27.70
CA ARG A 360 15.61 -53.78 27.73
C ARG A 360 15.35 -54.49 29.06
N SER A 361 14.21 -54.20 29.65
CA SER A 361 13.29 -55.16 30.27
C SER A 361 11.89 -54.64 29.96
#